data_AF-A0A9D1IWA7-F1
#
_entry.id   AF-A0A9D1IWA7-F1
#
_cell.length_a   1.000
_cell.length_b   1.000
_cell.length_c   1.000
_cell.angle_alpha   90.00
_cell.angle_beta   90.00
_cell.angle_gamma   90.00
#
_symmetry.space_group_name_H-M   'P 1'
#
loop_
_entity.id
_entity.type
_entity.pdbx_description
1 polymer ?
#
loop_
_entity_poly.entity_id
_entity_poly.type
_entity_poly.pdbx_seq_one_letter_code
_entity_poly.pdbx_strand_id
1 'polypeptide(L)'
;MEIDYGALFGVEVAQGAEGQEVAEPAENREDADNAGAEEQEVAEPAAADGQEQTVAKEAAGDQDGLSSEQPGQSAEENARYAAARRKAEQERDAAIARARADAQAEAQRVLDDAFRGSGLVDPYTKKPITSKADFDAYKQAFEADQRAKLLKRSGMNEAQFDAFIQSIPEVRRAKEAETAANRARAEIKVQEQLAEIRKLNPNIQSVRDLTTMESYPQLYAMVQRGYDLADAYRLANFTELSKREAGAARQSAINAVKSKSHMVPAAERSGASEVVVPEETKQLYRQLNPGVTDDEIKRHYAKSHR
;
A
#
# COMPACT_ATOMS: atom_id res chain seq x y z
N MET A 1 5.78 -10.31 -19.76
CA MET A 1 4.36 -10.70 -19.73
C MET A 1 4.32 -12.19 -19.49
N GLU A 2 3.77 -12.60 -18.36
CA GLU A 2 3.09 -13.89 -18.30
C GLU A 2 1.77 -13.62 -17.59
N ILE A 3 0.74 -13.49 -18.42
CA ILE A 3 -0.65 -13.30 -18.03
C ILE A 3 -1.30 -14.64 -18.29
N ASP A 4 -1.49 -15.43 -17.24
CA ASP A 4 -2.48 -16.50 -17.22
C ASP A 4 -3.36 -16.32 -15.99
N TYR A 5 -4.41 -15.54 -16.19
CA TYR A 5 -5.51 -15.35 -15.25
C TYR A 5 -6.43 -16.59 -15.26
N GLY A 6 -5.91 -17.78 -15.54
CA GLY A 6 -6.58 -19.02 -15.96
C GLY A 6 -7.91 -19.26 -15.25
N ALA A 7 -9.06 -19.17 -15.90
CA ALA A 7 -9.35 -19.04 -17.32
C ALA A 7 -9.80 -17.61 -17.69
N LEU A 8 -8.95 -16.62 -17.42
CA LEU A 8 -9.18 -15.16 -17.31
C LEU A 8 -10.36 -14.75 -16.44
N PHE A 9 -11.51 -15.40 -16.57
CA PHE A 9 -12.71 -15.29 -15.73
C PHE A 9 -13.66 -16.52 -15.82
N GLY A 10 -13.23 -17.66 -16.39
CA GLY A 10 -14.05 -18.86 -16.61
C GLY A 10 -13.63 -20.10 -15.80
N VAL A 11 -13.12 -19.91 -14.58
CA VAL A 11 -13.02 -20.83 -13.42
C VAL A 11 -12.69 -22.33 -13.67
N GLU A 12 -11.51 -22.75 -13.21
CA GLU A 12 -11.41 -23.79 -12.16
C GLU A 12 -10.52 -23.28 -11.03
N VAL A 13 -11.17 -22.72 -10.00
CA VAL A 13 -10.56 -22.49 -8.68
C VAL A 13 -11.35 -23.32 -7.69
N ALA A 14 -11.14 -24.63 -7.70
CA ALA A 14 -11.32 -25.52 -6.55
C ALA A 14 -10.93 -26.95 -6.94
N GLN A 15 -10.01 -27.55 -6.19
CA GLN A 15 -10.36 -28.67 -5.32
C GLN A 15 -9.23 -28.95 -4.33
N GLY A 16 -9.60 -28.88 -3.04
CA GLY A 16 -8.71 -29.11 -1.91
C GLY A 16 -9.26 -28.51 -0.62
N ALA A 17 -10.57 -28.65 -0.38
CA ALA A 17 -11.14 -28.52 0.94
C ALA A 17 -11.17 -29.92 1.57
N GLU A 18 -10.24 -30.20 2.49
CA GLU A 18 -10.40 -31.25 3.50
C GLU A 18 -9.74 -30.79 4.81
N GLY A 19 -10.51 -30.85 5.91
CA GLY A 19 -10.04 -30.87 7.31
C GLY A 19 -9.63 -29.52 7.89
N GLN A 20 -10.48 -28.80 8.65
CA GLN A 20 -10.70 -29.00 10.10
C GLN A 20 -9.35 -28.91 10.86
N GLU A 21 -9.08 -27.92 11.70
CA GLU A 21 -9.74 -27.74 12.99
C GLU A 21 -9.61 -26.31 13.54
N VAL A 22 -10.65 -25.93 14.27
CA VAL A 22 -10.84 -24.72 15.06
C VAL A 22 -10.18 -24.94 16.43
N ALA A 23 -9.36 -24.01 16.90
CA ALA A 23 -9.10 -23.83 18.34
C ALA A 23 -8.52 -22.42 18.61
N GLU A 24 -9.35 -21.52 19.11
CA GLU A 24 -8.95 -20.45 20.05
C GLU A 24 -9.16 -20.97 21.50
N PRO A 25 -8.79 -20.22 22.57
CA PRO A 25 -7.51 -19.59 22.90
C PRO A 25 -7.07 -20.00 24.33
N ALA A 26 -5.87 -19.62 24.79
CA ALA A 26 -5.54 -19.66 26.23
C ALA A 26 -4.53 -18.58 26.66
N GLU A 27 -4.90 -17.91 27.74
CA GLU A 27 -4.29 -16.73 28.36
C GLU A 27 -3.01 -17.01 29.17
N ASN A 28 -2.28 -15.90 29.40
CA ASN A 28 -1.44 -15.55 30.56
C ASN A 28 -0.19 -16.37 30.91
N ARG A 29 0.95 -15.67 30.84
CA ARG A 29 1.89 -15.60 31.97
C ARG A 29 2.60 -14.25 31.99
N GLU A 30 2.42 -13.55 33.11
CA GLU A 30 3.16 -12.36 33.53
C GLU A 30 4.52 -12.76 34.14
N ASP A 31 5.39 -11.74 34.16
CA ASP A 31 6.45 -11.41 35.12
C ASP A 31 7.93 -11.63 34.81
N ALA A 32 8.64 -10.53 35.12
CA ALA A 32 10.02 -10.36 35.58
C ALA A 32 11.09 -9.83 34.59
N ASP A 33 11.20 -8.50 34.61
CA ASP A 33 12.38 -7.72 35.06
C ASP A 33 13.70 -7.65 34.24
N ASN A 34 13.89 -6.45 33.68
CA ASN A 34 14.93 -5.45 34.05
C ASN A 34 16.26 -5.30 33.25
N ALA A 35 16.45 -4.04 32.81
CA ALA A 35 17.67 -3.21 32.69
C ALA A 35 18.64 -3.31 31.50
N GLY A 36 18.94 -2.12 30.95
CA GLY A 36 20.08 -1.77 30.09
C GLY A 36 19.63 -0.93 28.88
N ALA A 37 19.33 0.37 29.04
CA ALA A 37 20.25 1.52 29.03
C ALA A 37 20.95 1.77 27.68
N GLU A 38 21.04 3.07 27.34
CA GLU A 38 21.71 3.71 26.19
C GLU A 38 20.91 3.77 24.87
N GLU A 39 20.85 4.86 24.11
CA GLU A 39 21.17 6.28 24.26
C GLU A 39 20.52 6.94 23.02
N GLN A 40 19.82 8.05 23.21
CA GLN A 40 19.07 8.75 22.17
C GLN A 40 19.90 9.95 21.70
N GLU A 41 20.63 9.80 20.60
CA GLU A 41 21.43 10.87 20.00
C GLU A 41 20.52 11.83 19.21
N VAL A 42 20.56 13.08 19.65
CA VAL A 42 19.98 14.28 19.06
C VAL A 42 21.09 15.03 18.33
N ALA A 43 20.86 15.42 17.06
CA ALA A 43 21.54 16.52 16.36
C ALA A 43 20.87 16.68 14.98
N GLU A 44 20.57 17.84 14.39
CA GLU A 44 20.71 19.26 14.75
C GLU A 44 19.95 20.04 13.65
N PRO A 45 19.24 21.14 13.94
CA PRO A 45 18.54 21.94 12.94
C PRO A 45 19.45 23.05 12.38
N ALA A 46 19.63 23.10 11.06
CA ALA A 46 20.34 24.21 10.42
C ALA A 46 19.46 25.46 10.34
N ALA A 47 19.96 26.53 10.96
CA ALA A 47 19.46 27.91 10.96
C ALA A 47 19.40 28.50 9.54
N ALA A 48 18.29 29.14 9.19
CA ALA A 48 18.11 30.59 9.12
C ALA A 48 18.62 31.24 7.82
N ASP A 49 17.67 31.66 6.99
CA ASP A 49 17.72 33.02 6.44
C ASP A 49 16.30 33.59 6.47
N GLY A 50 16.17 34.75 7.11
CA GLY A 50 14.90 35.39 7.40
C GLY A 50 14.66 36.54 6.44
N GLN A 51 13.41 36.73 6.04
CA GLN A 51 12.89 38.03 5.64
C GLN A 51 11.43 38.16 6.09
N GLU A 52 11.31 38.81 7.24
CA GLU A 52 10.30 39.78 7.67
C GLU A 52 8.83 39.64 7.21
N GLN A 53 8.01 39.25 8.19
CA GLN A 53 6.78 39.92 8.63
C GLN A 53 5.92 40.65 7.59
N THR A 54 4.68 40.20 7.42
CA THR A 54 3.53 40.93 8.01
C THR A 54 2.48 39.94 8.50
N VAL A 55 2.18 40.01 9.79
CA VAL A 55 1.06 39.31 10.44
C VAL A 55 -0.05 40.34 10.58
N ALA A 56 -1.21 40.08 10.00
CA ALA A 56 -2.46 40.70 10.42
C ALA A 56 -3.40 39.58 10.86
N LYS A 57 -3.59 39.50 12.17
CA LYS A 57 -4.58 38.68 12.87
C LYS A 57 -5.92 39.43 12.87
N GLU A 58 -6.99 38.66 13.13
CA GLU A 58 -8.35 39.08 13.54
C GLU A 58 -9.34 39.23 12.37
N ALA A 59 -10.58 38.72 12.41
CA ALA A 59 -11.36 38.08 13.45
C ALA A 59 -12.46 37.21 12.80
N ALA A 60 -12.97 36.26 13.56
CA ALA A 60 -14.28 35.64 13.31
C ALA A 60 -15.38 36.71 13.45
N GLY A 61 -16.30 36.73 12.49
CA GLY A 61 -17.50 37.56 12.48
C GLY A 61 -18.47 37.01 11.44
N ASP A 62 -19.45 36.26 11.93
CA ASP A 62 -20.63 35.78 11.24
C ASP A 62 -21.45 36.97 10.70
N GLN A 63 -21.66 37.07 9.38
CA GLN A 63 -22.84 37.72 8.76
C GLN A 63 -23.14 37.13 7.38
N ASP A 64 -24.42 36.78 7.24
CA ASP A 64 -25.12 36.42 6.01
C ASP A 64 -24.79 37.27 4.78
N GLY A 65 -24.73 36.60 3.64
CA GLY A 65 -25.12 37.16 2.34
C GLY A 65 -24.15 38.16 1.71
N LEU A 66 -23.10 37.65 1.05
CA LEU A 66 -22.54 38.26 -0.16
C LEU A 66 -21.94 37.15 -1.04
N SER A 67 -22.53 36.97 -2.20
CA SER A 67 -22.00 36.18 -3.32
C SER A 67 -20.60 36.69 -3.66
N SER A 68 -19.56 36.00 -3.20
CA SER A 68 -18.22 36.13 -3.75
C SER A 68 -18.11 35.12 -4.89
N GLU A 69 -18.65 35.50 -6.04
CA GLU A 69 -18.24 34.94 -7.32
C GLU A 69 -16.74 35.19 -7.50
N GLN A 70 -15.91 34.26 -7.00
CA GLN A 70 -14.62 34.04 -7.63
C GLN A 70 -14.94 33.69 -9.10
N PRO A 71 -14.28 34.32 -10.09
CA PRO A 71 -14.50 33.95 -11.47
C PRO A 71 -14.06 32.49 -11.61
N GLY A 72 -15.04 31.58 -11.70
CA GLY A 72 -14.78 30.19 -12.03
C GLY A 72 -14.01 30.17 -13.33
N GLN A 73 -12.81 29.58 -13.32
CA GLN A 73 -11.95 29.50 -14.50
C GLN A 73 -12.78 29.07 -15.71
N SER A 74 -12.62 29.79 -16.83
CA SER A 74 -13.39 29.50 -18.04
C SER A 74 -13.13 28.06 -18.50
N ALA A 75 -14.13 27.43 -19.13
CA ALA A 75 -13.97 26.06 -19.64
C ALA A 75 -12.74 25.90 -20.56
N GLU A 76 -12.40 26.95 -21.29
CA GLU A 76 -11.23 27.01 -22.16
C GLU A 76 -9.91 27.02 -21.38
N GLU A 77 -9.86 27.74 -20.26
CA GLU A 77 -8.69 27.80 -19.39
C GLU A 77 -8.44 26.46 -18.68
N ASN A 78 -9.51 25.81 -18.19
CA ASN A 78 -9.44 24.45 -17.65
C ASN A 78 -8.93 23.44 -18.68
N ALA A 79 -9.37 23.55 -19.94
CA ALA A 79 -8.89 22.70 -21.03
C ALA A 79 -7.38 22.92 -21.30
N ARG A 80 -6.90 24.16 -21.24
CA ARG A 80 -5.48 24.49 -21.39
C ARG A 80 -4.63 23.90 -20.26
N TYR A 81 -5.07 24.01 -19.00
CA TYR A 81 -4.36 23.40 -17.87
C TYR A 81 -4.39 21.86 -17.91
N ALA A 82 -5.52 21.25 -18.30
CA ALA A 82 -5.61 19.81 -18.50
C ALA A 82 -4.68 19.32 -19.62
N ALA A 83 -4.59 20.05 -20.73
CA ALA A 83 -3.65 19.76 -21.80
C ALA A 83 -2.19 19.91 -21.35
N ALA A 84 -1.88 20.97 -20.59
CA ALA A 84 -0.54 21.19 -20.03
C ALA A 84 -0.14 20.05 -19.08
N ARG A 85 -1.06 19.59 -18.22
CA ARG A 85 -0.81 18.47 -17.30
C ARG A 85 -0.56 17.16 -18.04
N ARG A 86 -1.38 16.83 -19.04
CA ARG A 86 -1.17 15.62 -19.87
C ARG A 86 0.19 15.66 -20.58
N LYS A 87 0.59 16.83 -21.09
CA LYS A 87 1.90 17.00 -21.72
C LYS A 87 3.03 16.76 -20.70
N ALA A 88 2.93 17.33 -19.50
CA ALA A 88 3.91 17.13 -18.44
C ALA A 88 4.00 15.65 -17.98
N GLU A 89 2.86 14.96 -17.85
CA GLU A 89 2.82 13.52 -17.50
C GLU A 89 3.46 12.67 -18.60
N GLN A 90 3.17 12.94 -19.88
CA GLN A 90 3.80 12.25 -21.01
C GLN A 90 5.32 12.50 -21.07
N GLU A 91 5.77 13.73 -20.82
CA GLU A 91 7.19 14.07 -20.78
C GLU A 91 7.90 13.33 -19.64
N ARG A 92 7.28 13.24 -18.46
CA ARG A 92 7.80 12.46 -17.33
C ARG A 92 7.90 10.97 -17.67
N ASP A 93 6.84 10.39 -18.21
CA ASP A 93 6.81 8.96 -18.53
C ASP A 93 7.82 8.62 -19.62
N ALA A 94 7.96 9.50 -20.62
CA ALA A 94 9.01 9.39 -21.64
C ALA A 94 10.42 9.51 -21.04
N ALA A 95 10.62 10.41 -20.07
CA ALA A 95 11.91 10.54 -19.38
C ALA A 95 12.25 9.30 -18.56
N ILE A 96 11.28 8.70 -17.86
CA ILE A 96 11.47 7.45 -17.11
C ILE A 96 11.78 6.29 -18.06
N ALA A 97 11.04 6.17 -19.17
CA ALA A 97 11.27 5.14 -20.17
C ALA A 97 12.68 5.27 -20.78
N ARG A 98 13.09 6.50 -21.11
CA ARG A 98 14.44 6.79 -21.61
C ARG A 98 15.51 6.44 -20.58
N ALA A 99 15.35 6.86 -19.32
CA ALA A 99 16.30 6.54 -18.26
C ALA A 99 16.47 5.03 -18.07
N ARG A 100 15.38 4.25 -18.15
CA ARG A 100 15.44 2.78 -18.12
C ARG A 100 16.16 2.21 -19.34
N ALA A 101 15.88 2.73 -20.54
CA ALA A 101 16.53 2.27 -21.76
C ALA A 101 18.04 2.58 -21.75
N ASP A 102 18.42 3.78 -21.31
CA ASP A 102 19.82 4.20 -21.19
C ASP A 102 20.55 3.31 -20.17
N ALA A 103 19.95 3.07 -18.99
CA ALA A 103 20.51 2.16 -17.98
C ALA A 103 20.66 0.71 -18.50
N GLN A 104 19.69 0.21 -19.26
CA GLN A 104 19.78 -1.12 -19.89
C GLN A 104 20.90 -1.17 -20.94
N ALA A 105 21.04 -0.13 -21.76
CA ALA A 105 22.09 -0.03 -22.77
C ALA A 105 23.48 0.05 -22.12
N GLU A 106 23.62 0.78 -21.02
CA GLU A 106 24.87 0.83 -20.24
C GLU A 106 25.20 -0.54 -19.62
N ALA A 107 24.23 -1.20 -18.99
CA ALA A 107 24.42 -2.55 -18.46
C ALA A 107 24.84 -3.55 -19.55
N GLN A 108 24.21 -3.47 -20.72
CA GLN A 108 24.57 -4.30 -21.87
C GLN A 108 25.99 -4.02 -22.36
N ARG A 109 26.39 -2.75 -22.46
CA ARG A 109 27.77 -2.38 -22.82
C ARG A 109 28.79 -2.94 -21.83
N VAL A 110 28.53 -2.84 -20.53
CA VAL A 110 29.41 -3.39 -19.49
C VAL A 110 29.57 -4.90 -19.65
N LEU A 111 28.48 -5.62 -19.91
CA LEU A 111 28.53 -7.06 -20.17
C LEU A 111 29.29 -7.39 -21.45
N ASP A 112 29.03 -6.68 -22.55
CA ASP A 112 29.72 -6.89 -23.82
C ASP A 112 31.22 -6.57 -23.72
N ASP A 113 31.60 -5.54 -22.96
CA ASP A 113 33.00 -5.23 -22.69
C ASP A 113 33.67 -6.34 -21.87
N ALA A 114 32.96 -6.95 -20.91
CA ALA A 114 33.44 -8.12 -20.19
C ALA A 114 33.63 -9.33 -21.11
N PHE A 115 32.70 -9.58 -22.04
CA PHE A 115 32.85 -10.63 -23.05
C PHE A 115 34.05 -10.36 -23.97
N ARG A 116 34.21 -9.13 -24.46
CA ARG A 116 35.35 -8.75 -25.31
C ARG A 116 36.69 -8.92 -24.59
N GLY A 117 36.74 -8.61 -23.29
CA GLY A 117 37.91 -8.81 -22.44
C GLY A 117 38.24 -10.27 -22.12
N SER A 118 37.27 -11.20 -22.27
CA SER A 118 37.45 -12.62 -21.94
C SER A 118 38.34 -13.39 -22.94
N GLY A 119 38.53 -12.86 -24.16
CA GLY A 119 39.29 -13.53 -25.22
C GLY A 119 38.65 -14.84 -25.72
N LEU A 120 37.38 -15.09 -25.41
CA LEU A 120 36.67 -16.29 -25.81
C LEU A 120 36.43 -16.29 -27.33
N VAL A 121 36.65 -17.43 -27.98
CA VAL A 121 36.43 -17.63 -29.42
C VAL A 121 35.42 -18.74 -29.63
N ASP A 122 34.43 -18.50 -30.46
CA ASP A 122 33.45 -19.50 -30.85
C ASP A 122 34.13 -20.60 -31.68
N PRO A 123 34.14 -21.87 -31.21
CA PRO A 123 34.69 -23.00 -31.93
C PRO A 123 34.02 -23.28 -33.28
N TYR A 124 32.76 -22.90 -33.48
CA TYR A 124 31.99 -23.16 -34.69
C TYR A 124 32.25 -22.09 -35.75
N THR A 125 32.11 -20.81 -35.39
CA THR A 125 32.28 -19.71 -36.35
C THR A 125 33.72 -19.20 -36.45
N LYS A 126 34.61 -19.59 -35.52
CA LYS A 126 35.99 -19.09 -35.37
C LYS A 126 36.08 -17.58 -35.13
N LYS A 127 34.97 -16.95 -34.72
CA LYS A 127 34.92 -15.52 -34.39
C LYS A 127 35.03 -15.32 -32.87
N PRO A 128 35.61 -14.20 -32.40
CA PRO A 128 35.58 -13.84 -30.98
C PRO A 128 34.14 -13.67 -30.48
N ILE A 129 33.86 -14.15 -29.27
CA ILE A 129 32.59 -13.92 -28.58
C ILE A 129 32.71 -12.60 -27.83
N THR A 130 32.02 -11.57 -28.32
CA THR A 130 32.17 -10.19 -27.84
C THR A 130 30.94 -9.63 -27.15
N SER A 131 29.86 -10.41 -27.11
CA SER A 131 28.59 -9.99 -26.52
C SER A 131 27.86 -11.19 -25.91
N LYS A 132 26.86 -10.89 -25.08
CA LYS A 132 25.95 -11.93 -24.58
C LYS A 132 25.25 -12.68 -25.73
N ALA A 133 24.86 -11.95 -26.78
CA ALA A 133 24.20 -12.53 -27.94
C ALA A 133 25.10 -13.52 -28.70
N ASP A 134 26.39 -13.20 -28.87
CA ASP A 134 27.37 -14.11 -29.47
C ASP A 134 27.52 -15.39 -28.65
N PHE A 135 27.56 -15.26 -27.32
CA PHE A 135 27.70 -16.39 -26.41
C PHE A 135 26.47 -17.30 -26.43
N ASP A 136 25.27 -16.70 -26.42
CA ASP A 136 24.00 -17.42 -26.50
C ASP A 136 23.89 -18.18 -27.84
N ALA A 137 24.31 -17.56 -28.95
CA ALA A 137 24.36 -18.21 -30.26
C ALA A 137 25.34 -19.39 -30.30
N TYR A 138 26.54 -19.21 -29.73
CA TYR A 138 27.50 -20.31 -29.55
C TYR A 138 26.91 -21.46 -28.74
N LYS A 139 26.26 -21.16 -27.60
CA LYS A 139 25.62 -22.15 -26.74
C LYS A 139 24.56 -22.95 -27.49
N GLN A 140 23.70 -22.28 -28.24
CA GLN A 140 22.68 -22.96 -29.05
C GLN A 140 23.29 -23.86 -30.13
N ALA A 141 24.33 -23.39 -30.85
CA ALA A 141 25.02 -24.20 -31.84
C ALA A 141 25.71 -25.42 -31.21
N PHE A 142 26.32 -25.24 -30.03
CA PHE A 142 26.94 -26.32 -29.28
C PHE A 142 25.94 -27.37 -28.83
N GLU A 143 24.82 -26.94 -28.23
CA GLU A 143 23.75 -27.84 -27.78
C GLU A 143 23.12 -28.60 -28.95
N ALA A 144 22.87 -27.92 -30.08
CA ALA A 144 22.34 -28.54 -31.29
C ALA A 144 23.28 -29.60 -31.86
N ASP A 145 24.59 -29.32 -31.93
CA ASP A 145 25.60 -30.26 -32.41
C ASP A 145 25.76 -31.47 -31.46
N GLN A 146 25.77 -31.23 -30.13
CA GLN A 146 25.78 -32.31 -29.15
C GLN A 146 24.54 -33.19 -29.25
N ARG A 147 23.36 -32.57 -29.39
CA ARG A 147 22.10 -33.28 -29.60
C ARG A 147 22.14 -34.10 -30.88
N ALA A 148 22.56 -33.52 -32.00
CA ALA A 148 22.69 -34.23 -33.27
C ALA A 148 23.66 -35.43 -33.19
N LYS A 149 24.80 -35.27 -32.51
CA LYS A 149 25.75 -36.35 -32.25
C LYS A 149 25.15 -37.45 -31.37
N LEU A 150 24.41 -37.08 -30.33
CA LEU A 150 23.71 -38.04 -29.47
C LEU A 150 22.63 -38.82 -30.23
N LEU A 151 21.80 -38.14 -31.02
CA LEU A 151 20.80 -38.77 -31.89
C LEU A 151 21.46 -39.75 -32.87
N LYS A 152 22.51 -39.30 -33.58
CA LYS A 152 23.25 -40.14 -34.53
C LYS A 152 23.89 -41.37 -33.88
N ARG A 153 24.47 -41.21 -32.68
CA ARG A 153 25.15 -42.30 -31.95
C ARG A 153 24.16 -43.28 -31.33
N SER A 154 23.01 -42.80 -30.88
CA SER A 154 21.96 -43.63 -30.27
C SER A 154 21.03 -44.29 -31.29
N GLY A 155 21.04 -43.82 -32.54
CA GLY A 155 20.09 -44.26 -33.56
C GLY A 155 18.66 -43.79 -33.32
N MET A 156 18.44 -42.89 -32.34
CA MET A 156 17.14 -42.32 -32.02
C MET A 156 16.83 -41.13 -32.94
N ASN A 157 15.55 -40.96 -33.26
CA ASN A 157 15.06 -39.70 -33.82
C ASN A 157 14.71 -38.70 -32.70
N GLU A 158 14.39 -37.46 -33.09
CA GLU A 158 14.12 -36.37 -32.15
C GLU A 158 12.95 -36.67 -31.21
N ALA A 159 11.83 -37.18 -31.74
CA ALA A 159 10.65 -37.51 -30.94
C ALA A 159 10.92 -38.63 -29.93
N GLN A 160 11.73 -39.62 -30.32
CA GLN A 160 12.16 -40.71 -29.43
C GLN A 160 13.07 -40.19 -28.31
N PHE A 161 13.97 -39.25 -28.63
CA PHE A 161 14.81 -38.62 -27.63
C PHE A 161 13.99 -37.79 -26.63
N ASP A 162 13.04 -36.99 -27.10
CA ASP A 162 12.16 -36.21 -26.22
C ASP A 162 11.32 -37.12 -25.32
N ALA A 163 10.75 -38.20 -25.87
CA ALA A 163 10.02 -39.20 -25.09
C ALA A 163 10.92 -39.87 -24.03
N PHE A 164 12.17 -40.17 -24.39
CA PHE A 164 13.15 -40.71 -23.45
C PHE A 164 13.44 -39.72 -22.31
N ILE A 165 13.70 -38.46 -22.61
CA ILE A 165 13.94 -37.42 -21.59
C ILE A 165 12.73 -37.27 -20.65
N GLN A 166 11.51 -37.27 -21.20
CA GLN A 166 10.26 -37.20 -20.41
C GLN A 166 10.02 -38.44 -19.55
N SER A 167 10.55 -39.60 -19.97
CA SER A 167 10.45 -40.84 -19.19
C SER A 167 11.36 -40.86 -17.95
N ILE A 168 12.38 -39.99 -17.89
CA ILE A 168 13.29 -39.91 -16.75
C ILE A 168 12.54 -39.36 -15.53
N PRO A 169 12.44 -40.10 -14.41
CA PRO A 169 11.66 -39.68 -13.24
C PRO A 169 12.10 -38.32 -12.67
N GLU A 170 13.40 -38.04 -12.64
CA GLU A 170 13.93 -36.77 -12.14
C GLU A 170 13.56 -35.59 -13.03
N VAL A 171 13.55 -35.76 -14.35
CA VAL A 171 13.12 -34.71 -15.29
C VAL A 171 11.63 -34.44 -15.14
N ARG A 172 10.82 -35.49 -15.01
CA ARG A 172 9.38 -35.35 -14.78
C ARG A 172 9.09 -34.63 -13.47
N ARG A 173 9.75 -35.02 -12.37
CA ARG A 173 9.62 -34.34 -11.06
C ARG A 173 10.09 -32.89 -11.12
N ALA A 174 11.21 -32.61 -11.78
CA ALA A 174 11.69 -31.25 -11.94
C ALA A 174 10.69 -30.38 -12.72
N LYS A 175 10.13 -30.91 -13.82
CA LYS A 175 9.10 -30.23 -14.61
C LYS A 175 7.81 -30.02 -13.82
N GLU A 176 7.35 -31.03 -13.08
CA GLU A 176 6.17 -30.93 -12.20
C GLU A 176 6.39 -29.92 -11.05
N ALA A 177 7.60 -29.88 -10.48
CA ALA A 177 7.96 -28.93 -9.43
C ALA A 177 8.05 -27.50 -9.99
N GLU A 178 8.60 -27.32 -11.19
CA GLU A 178 8.65 -26.02 -11.87
C GLU A 178 7.25 -25.52 -12.21
N THR A 179 6.40 -26.37 -12.80
CA THR A 179 5.01 -25.99 -13.11
C THR A 179 4.21 -25.69 -11.84
N ALA A 180 4.38 -26.49 -10.77
CA ALA A 180 3.76 -26.23 -9.48
C ALA A 180 4.26 -24.93 -8.85
N ALA A 181 5.57 -24.65 -8.90
CA ALA A 181 6.15 -23.42 -8.38
C ALA A 181 5.67 -22.19 -9.17
N ASN A 182 5.61 -22.29 -10.50
CA ASN A 182 5.09 -21.22 -11.35
C ASN A 182 3.60 -20.98 -11.07
N ARG A 183 2.80 -22.05 -10.93
CA ARG A 183 1.40 -21.94 -10.52
C ARG A 183 1.24 -21.31 -9.15
N ALA A 184 1.99 -21.75 -8.15
CA ALA A 184 1.94 -21.17 -6.80
C ALA A 184 2.32 -19.68 -6.81
N ARG A 185 3.34 -19.29 -7.58
CA ARG A 185 3.72 -17.88 -7.77
C ARG A 185 2.61 -17.07 -8.44
N ALA A 186 1.94 -17.63 -9.44
CA ALA A 186 0.81 -16.99 -10.09
C ALA A 186 -0.38 -16.84 -9.13
N GLU A 187 -0.70 -17.88 -8.36
CA GLU A 187 -1.78 -17.87 -7.36
C GLU A 187 -1.52 -16.83 -6.26
N ILE A 188 -0.30 -16.72 -5.74
CA ILE A 188 0.08 -15.70 -4.75
C ILE A 188 -0.17 -14.30 -5.31
N LYS A 189 0.28 -14.02 -6.54
CA LYS A 189 0.04 -12.71 -7.17
C LYS A 189 -1.45 -12.42 -7.32
N VAL A 190 -2.26 -13.39 -7.75
CA VAL A 190 -3.71 -13.20 -7.85
C VAL A 190 -4.33 -12.92 -6.48
N GLN A 191 -3.91 -13.62 -5.43
CA GLN A 191 -4.39 -13.41 -4.07
C GLN A 191 -4.01 -12.02 -3.53
N GLU A 192 -2.79 -11.56 -3.76
CA GLU A 192 -2.33 -10.22 -3.39
C GLU A 192 -3.21 -9.14 -4.05
N GLN A 193 -3.44 -9.26 -5.36
CA GLN A 193 -4.27 -8.33 -6.13
C GLN A 193 -5.72 -8.36 -5.65
N LEU A 194 -6.26 -9.54 -5.34
CA LEU A 194 -7.61 -9.68 -4.81
C LEU A 194 -7.73 -9.10 -3.39
N ALA A 195 -6.70 -9.23 -2.55
CA ALA A 195 -6.65 -8.61 -1.24
C ALA A 195 -6.67 -7.07 -1.33
N GLU A 196 -6.01 -6.49 -2.32
CA GLU A 196 -6.12 -5.06 -2.60
C GLU A 196 -7.52 -4.64 -3.03
N ILE A 197 -8.18 -5.43 -3.88
CA ILE A 197 -9.57 -5.18 -4.29
C ILE A 197 -10.51 -5.29 -3.08
N ARG A 198 -10.30 -6.27 -2.19
CA ARG A 198 -11.10 -6.43 -0.95
C ARG A 198 -11.02 -5.21 -0.03
N LYS A 199 -9.87 -4.53 0.03
CA LYS A 199 -9.73 -3.26 0.80
C LYS A 199 -10.63 -2.16 0.23
N LEU A 200 -10.84 -2.15 -1.09
CA LEU A 200 -11.69 -1.17 -1.78
C LEU A 200 -13.17 -1.57 -1.76
N ASN A 201 -13.44 -2.86 -1.89
CA ASN A 201 -14.78 -3.42 -1.91
C ASN A 201 -14.81 -4.80 -1.24
N PRO A 202 -15.24 -4.87 0.03
CA PRO A 202 -15.29 -6.12 0.79
C PRO A 202 -16.21 -7.21 0.21
N ASN A 203 -17.11 -6.85 -0.71
CA ASN A 203 -18.04 -7.82 -1.32
C ASN A 203 -17.37 -8.72 -2.37
N ILE A 204 -16.14 -8.41 -2.80
CA ILE A 204 -15.42 -9.19 -3.81
C ILE A 204 -14.50 -10.18 -3.10
N GLN A 205 -14.88 -11.45 -3.05
CA GLN A 205 -14.11 -12.49 -2.39
C GLN A 205 -13.34 -13.38 -3.34
N SER A 206 -13.67 -13.37 -4.62
CA SER A 206 -13.05 -14.23 -5.62
C SER A 206 -12.97 -13.53 -6.97
N VAL A 207 -12.13 -14.07 -7.86
CA VAL A 207 -12.09 -13.64 -9.27
C VAL A 207 -13.46 -13.85 -9.95
N ARG A 208 -14.25 -14.83 -9.48
CA ARG A 208 -15.60 -15.08 -9.99
C ARG A 208 -16.54 -13.91 -9.71
N ASP A 209 -16.45 -13.26 -8.55
CA ASP A 209 -17.34 -12.14 -8.21
C ASP A 209 -17.14 -10.96 -9.15
N LEU A 210 -15.92 -10.78 -9.66
CA LEU A 210 -15.60 -9.75 -10.64
C LEU A 210 -16.39 -9.91 -11.96
N THR A 211 -16.79 -11.13 -12.31
CA THR A 211 -17.55 -11.42 -13.55
C THR A 211 -18.99 -10.94 -13.50
N THR A 212 -19.54 -10.81 -12.30
CA THR A 212 -20.94 -10.41 -12.09
C THR A 212 -21.11 -8.88 -12.05
N MET A 213 -20.01 -8.14 -12.12
CA MET A 213 -20.03 -6.68 -12.05
C MET A 213 -20.38 -6.05 -13.40
N GLU A 214 -21.08 -4.92 -13.37
CA GLU A 214 -21.36 -4.14 -14.57
C GLU A 214 -20.08 -3.62 -15.25
N SER A 215 -19.03 -3.34 -14.45
CA SER A 215 -17.73 -2.89 -14.95
C SER A 215 -16.84 -4.00 -15.51
N TYR A 216 -17.33 -5.25 -15.53
CA TYR A 216 -16.57 -6.42 -15.96
C TYR A 216 -15.97 -6.30 -17.37
N PRO A 217 -16.71 -5.85 -18.41
CA PRO A 217 -16.15 -5.76 -19.77
C PRO A 217 -14.95 -4.81 -19.86
N GLN A 218 -14.98 -3.71 -19.10
CA GLN A 218 -13.91 -2.71 -19.08
C GLN A 218 -12.69 -3.24 -18.33
N LEU A 219 -12.91 -3.92 -17.20
CA LEU A 219 -11.87 -4.57 -16.42
C LEU A 219 -11.17 -5.66 -17.26
N TYR A 220 -11.94 -6.50 -17.96
CA TYR A 220 -11.42 -7.53 -18.85
C TYR A 220 -10.50 -6.95 -19.93
N ALA A 221 -10.94 -5.89 -20.62
CA ALA A 221 -10.15 -5.24 -21.66
C ALA A 221 -8.85 -4.60 -21.14
N MET A 222 -8.87 -4.03 -19.93
CA MET A 222 -7.68 -3.48 -19.28
C MET A 222 -6.69 -4.59 -18.92
N VAL A 223 -7.17 -5.69 -18.35
CA VAL A 223 -6.32 -6.83 -18.00
C VAL A 223 -5.69 -7.46 -19.26
N GLN A 224 -6.43 -7.58 -20.36
CA GLN A 224 -5.88 -8.04 -21.66
C GLN A 224 -4.78 -7.13 -22.20
N ARG A 225 -4.84 -5.83 -21.90
CA ARG A 225 -3.83 -4.85 -22.29
C ARG A 225 -2.59 -4.89 -21.40
N GLY A 226 -2.60 -5.72 -20.34
CA GLY A 226 -1.47 -5.93 -19.45
C GLY A 226 -1.49 -5.12 -18.16
N TYR A 227 -2.64 -4.57 -17.78
CA TYR A 227 -2.81 -3.94 -16.47
C TYR A 227 -2.99 -5.00 -15.37
N ASP A 228 -2.46 -4.69 -14.18
CA ASP A 228 -2.68 -5.50 -12.99
C ASP A 228 -4.17 -5.50 -12.59
N LEU A 229 -4.62 -6.60 -11.97
CA LEU A 229 -6.04 -6.81 -11.68
C LEU A 229 -6.60 -5.75 -10.72
N ALA A 230 -5.84 -5.37 -9.69
CA ALA A 230 -6.26 -4.33 -8.74
C ALA A 230 -6.32 -2.94 -9.39
N ASP A 231 -5.38 -2.63 -10.27
CA ASP A 231 -5.37 -1.35 -10.99
C ASP A 231 -6.51 -1.27 -12.00
N ALA A 232 -6.72 -2.32 -12.79
CA ALA A 232 -7.87 -2.41 -13.69
C ALA A 232 -9.20 -2.25 -12.92
N TYR A 233 -9.31 -2.82 -11.71
CA TYR A 233 -10.48 -2.65 -10.85
C TYR A 233 -10.68 -1.19 -10.41
N ARG A 234 -9.62 -0.53 -9.95
CA ARG A 234 -9.65 0.89 -9.53
C ARG A 234 -10.09 1.79 -10.68
N LEU A 235 -9.53 1.58 -11.87
CA LEU A 235 -9.83 2.38 -13.05
C LEU A 235 -11.28 2.15 -13.52
N ALA A 236 -11.72 0.89 -13.58
CA ALA A 236 -13.08 0.54 -14.02
C ALA A 236 -14.16 1.01 -13.03
N ASN A 237 -13.85 1.10 -11.74
CA ASN A 237 -14.80 1.51 -10.68
C ASN A 237 -14.53 2.90 -10.10
N PHE A 238 -13.71 3.72 -10.77
CA PHE A 238 -13.22 4.98 -10.22
C PHE A 238 -14.35 5.89 -9.71
N THR A 239 -15.38 6.11 -10.53
CA THR A 239 -16.50 7.00 -10.18
C THR A 239 -17.27 6.51 -8.94
N GLU A 240 -17.53 5.21 -8.82
CA GLU A 240 -18.26 4.66 -7.67
C GLU A 240 -17.39 4.64 -6.41
N LEU A 241 -16.10 4.34 -6.54
CA LEU A 241 -15.14 4.41 -5.43
C LEU A 241 -15.02 5.84 -4.90
N SER A 242 -14.87 6.84 -5.77
CA SER A 242 -14.80 8.25 -5.35
C SER A 242 -16.08 8.73 -4.65
N LYS A 243 -17.26 8.30 -5.11
CA LYS A 243 -18.53 8.62 -4.44
C LYS A 243 -18.60 8.01 -3.03
N ARG A 244 -18.19 6.75 -2.88
CA ARG A 244 -18.16 6.06 -1.58
C ARG A 244 -17.20 6.71 -0.60
N GLU A 245 -16.00 7.05 -1.06
CA GLU A 245 -14.99 7.71 -0.24
C GLU A 245 -15.47 9.10 0.23
N ALA A 246 -16.05 9.90 -0.68
CA ALA A 246 -16.64 11.18 -0.33
C ALA A 246 -17.80 11.03 0.67
N GLY A 247 -18.64 10.01 0.52
CA GLY A 247 -19.71 9.70 1.47
C GLY A 247 -19.18 9.31 2.85
N ALA A 248 -18.17 8.45 2.90
CA ALA A 248 -17.52 8.03 4.14
C ALA A 248 -16.83 9.20 4.86
N ALA A 249 -16.14 10.09 4.12
CA ALA A 249 -15.56 11.30 4.67
C ALA A 249 -16.62 12.24 5.27
N ARG A 250 -17.74 12.45 4.57
CA ARG A 250 -18.88 13.22 5.09
C ARG A 250 -19.44 12.62 6.37
N GLN A 251 -19.66 11.30 6.40
CA GLN A 251 -20.18 10.63 7.58
C GLN A 251 -19.19 10.68 8.76
N SER A 252 -17.89 10.53 8.49
CA SER A 252 -16.84 10.67 9.49
C SER A 252 -16.83 12.07 10.10
N ALA A 253 -16.94 13.11 9.26
CA ALA A 253 -17.05 14.49 9.74
C ALA A 253 -18.32 14.70 10.61
N ILE A 254 -19.47 14.16 10.20
CA ILE A 254 -20.71 14.21 11.00
C ILE A 254 -20.51 13.49 12.35
N ASN A 255 -19.90 12.31 12.35
CA ASN A 255 -19.64 11.55 13.57
C ASN A 255 -18.67 12.28 14.50
N ALA A 256 -17.65 12.95 13.95
CA ALA A 256 -16.69 13.75 14.72
C ALA A 256 -17.33 15.01 15.35
N VAL A 257 -18.31 15.62 14.68
CA VAL A 257 -19.09 16.73 15.26
C VAL A 257 -20.04 16.21 16.34
N LYS A 258 -20.74 15.10 16.10
CA LYS A 258 -21.62 14.46 17.08
C LYS A 258 -20.87 14.01 18.33
N SER A 259 -19.70 13.39 18.19
CA SER A 259 -18.90 12.97 19.35
C SER A 259 -18.43 14.16 20.20
N LYS A 260 -18.08 15.30 19.57
CA LYS A 260 -17.77 16.55 20.27
C LYS A 260 -18.98 17.15 20.98
N SER A 261 -20.19 17.00 20.44
CA SER A 261 -21.41 17.50 21.11
C SER A 261 -21.76 16.76 22.41
N HIS A 262 -21.22 15.55 22.60
CA HIS A 262 -21.34 14.78 23.85
C HIS A 262 -20.15 14.96 24.81
N MET A 263 -19.08 15.63 24.36
CA MET A 263 -18.03 16.10 25.25
C MET A 263 -18.53 17.38 25.94
N VAL A 264 -19.24 17.21 27.06
CA VAL A 264 -19.40 18.31 28.01
C VAL A 264 -17.99 18.76 28.39
N PRO A 265 -17.64 20.04 28.25
CA PRO A 265 -16.34 20.53 28.67
C PRO A 265 -16.14 20.17 30.14
N ALA A 266 -15.12 19.37 30.44
CA ALA A 266 -14.64 19.18 31.81
C ALA A 266 -14.09 20.48 32.45
N ALA A 267 -14.21 21.62 31.75
CA ALA A 267 -13.85 22.95 32.20
C ALA A 267 -14.95 23.66 33.01
N GLU A 268 -16.19 23.16 33.05
CA GLU A 268 -17.27 23.74 33.89
C GLU A 268 -17.60 22.90 35.13
N ARG A 269 -16.69 22.01 35.56
CA ARG A 269 -16.69 21.44 36.93
C ARG A 269 -15.62 22.04 37.84
N SER A 270 -15.07 23.19 37.45
CA SER A 270 -14.29 24.07 38.33
C SER A 270 -15.08 25.34 38.64
N GLY A 271 -16.40 25.21 38.82
CA GLY A 271 -17.25 26.23 39.40
C GLY A 271 -17.52 25.89 40.86
N ALA A 272 -16.77 26.54 41.75
CA ALA A 272 -16.96 26.56 43.21
C ALA A 272 -17.07 25.18 43.89
N SER A 273 -15.98 24.73 44.50
CA SER A 273 -16.09 23.91 45.71
C SER A 273 -16.87 24.74 46.72
N GLU A 274 -18.19 24.58 46.79
CA GLU A 274 -18.98 25.11 47.89
C GLU A 274 -18.44 24.42 49.13
N VAL A 275 -17.63 25.15 49.91
CA VAL A 275 -16.99 24.61 51.09
C VAL A 275 -18.09 24.34 52.11
N VAL A 276 -18.60 23.10 52.10
CA VAL A 276 -19.60 22.64 53.06
C VAL A 276 -18.91 22.48 54.40
N VAL A 277 -19.18 23.42 55.31
CA VAL A 277 -18.69 23.35 56.70
C VAL A 277 -19.39 22.19 57.41
N PRO A 278 -18.66 21.22 57.99
CA PRO A 278 -19.26 20.16 58.80
C PRO A 278 -20.05 20.71 59.99
N GLU A 279 -21.14 20.04 60.36
CA GLU A 279 -22.09 20.57 61.33
C GLU A 279 -21.55 20.63 62.76
N GLU A 280 -20.62 19.74 63.11
CA GLU A 280 -19.87 19.80 64.36
C GLU A 280 -19.02 21.07 64.46
N THR A 281 -18.39 21.46 63.35
CA THR A 281 -17.60 22.69 63.27
C THR A 281 -18.50 23.91 63.47
N LYS A 282 -19.68 23.96 62.83
CA LYS A 282 -20.64 25.07 63.03
C LYS A 282 -21.11 25.18 64.48
N GLN A 283 -21.36 24.05 65.14
CA GLN A 283 -21.76 24.03 66.55
C GLN A 283 -20.64 24.56 67.46
N LEU A 284 -19.38 24.22 67.17
CA LEU A 284 -18.23 24.76 67.90
C LEU A 284 -18.12 26.29 67.74
N TYR A 285 -18.29 26.81 66.51
CA TYR A 285 -18.28 28.26 66.27
C TYR A 285 -19.38 29.00 67.04
N ARG A 286 -20.59 28.42 67.12
CA ARG A 286 -21.70 29.00 67.88
C ARG A 286 -21.53 28.91 69.39
N GLN A 287 -20.81 27.90 69.91
CA GLN A 287 -20.49 27.80 71.34
C GLN A 287 -19.43 28.82 71.76
N LEU A 288 -18.42 29.06 70.92
CA LEU A 288 -17.34 30.00 71.20
C LEU A 288 -17.75 31.46 70.98
N ASN A 289 -18.66 31.72 70.03
CA ASN A 289 -19.19 33.04 69.76
C ASN A 289 -20.70 32.99 69.46
N PRO A 290 -21.58 33.16 70.47
CA PRO A 290 -23.02 32.93 70.35
C PRO A 290 -23.80 33.94 69.47
N GLY A 291 -23.12 34.79 68.70
CA GLY A 291 -23.74 35.72 67.74
C GLY A 291 -23.26 35.58 66.29
N VAL A 292 -22.40 34.60 65.97
CA VAL A 292 -21.84 34.45 64.63
C VAL A 292 -22.86 33.83 63.66
N THR A 293 -22.96 34.39 62.45
CA THR A 293 -23.89 33.92 61.42
C THR A 293 -23.30 32.79 60.57
N ASP A 294 -24.15 31.94 59.99
CA ASP A 294 -23.71 30.76 59.23
C ASP A 294 -22.82 31.11 58.03
N ASP A 295 -23.05 32.27 57.41
CA ASP A 295 -22.26 32.76 56.30
C ASP A 295 -20.87 33.25 56.73
N GLU A 296 -20.74 33.79 57.93
CA GLU A 296 -19.44 34.16 58.51
C GLU A 296 -18.64 32.92 58.90
N ILE A 297 -19.29 31.88 59.44
CA ILE A 297 -18.66 30.58 59.71
C ILE A 297 -18.12 29.98 58.40
N LYS A 298 -18.91 29.98 57.32
CA LYS A 298 -18.48 29.50 56.00
C LYS A 298 -17.26 30.25 55.49
N ARG A 299 -17.24 31.58 55.59
CA ARG A 299 -16.10 32.41 55.17
C ARG A 299 -14.84 32.13 55.98
N HIS A 300 -14.96 32.00 57.30
CA HIS A 300 -13.82 31.72 58.16
C HIS A 300 -13.25 30.31 57.92
N TYR A 301 -14.13 29.32 57.78
CA TYR A 301 -13.75 27.95 57.47
C TYR A 301 -13.05 27.84 56.10
N ALA A 302 -13.63 28.45 55.06
CA ALA A 302 -13.03 28.49 53.72
C ALA A 302 -11.67 29.21 53.68
N LYS A 303 -11.42 30.17 54.59
CA LYS A 303 -10.13 30.87 54.71
C LYS A 303 -9.07 30.05 55.47
N SER A 304 -9.49 29.25 56.44
CA SER A 304 -8.61 28.40 57.25
C SER A 304 -8.23 27.07 56.60
N HIS A 305 -8.98 26.63 55.57
CA HIS A 305 -8.81 25.36 54.88
C HIS A 305 -8.50 25.56 53.38
N ARG A 306 -7.76 26.62 53.04
CA ARG A 306 -7.29 26.93 51.69
C ARG A 306 -5.80 26.64 51.55
#